data_AF-A0A2N5Z9P4-F1
#
_entry.id   AF-A0A2N5Z9P4-F1
#
_cell.length_a   1.000
_cell.length_b   1.000
_cell.length_c   1.000
_cell.angle_alpha   90.00
_cell.angle_beta   90.00
_cell.angle_gamma   90.00
#
_symmetry.space_group_name_H-M   'P 1'
#
loop_
_entity.id
_entity.type
_entity.pdbx_description
1 polymer ?
#
loop_
_entity_poly.entity_id
_entity_poly.type
_entity_poly.pdbx_seq_one_letter_code
_entity_poly.pdbx_strand_id
1 'polypeptide(L)' 'EKTNEIVGVNFAESSDIIIHMKNGQVNRINMIKQPTGTLFPLEEFKETKLKDFQWLDHLRPKSKDAIFVWQ' A
#
# COMPACT_ATOMS: atom_id res chain seq x y z
N GLU A 1 -1.17 29.46 15.54
CA GLU A 1 -1.30 27.99 15.64
C GLU A 1 -0.82 27.38 14.34
N LYS A 2 -0.05 26.29 14.35
CA LYS A 2 0.27 25.55 13.12
C LYS A 2 -0.78 24.48 12.95
N THR A 3 -1.73 24.71 12.04
CA THR A 3 -2.59 23.66 11.51
C THR A 3 -1.69 22.63 10.82
N ASN A 4 -1.78 21.35 11.21
CA ASN A 4 -1.13 20.25 10.49
C ASN A 4 -1.90 20.03 9.17
N GLU A 5 -1.72 20.97 8.25
CA GLU A 5 -2.32 20.92 6.94
C GLU A 5 -1.56 19.91 6.08
N ILE A 6 -2.27 18.92 5.56
CA ILE A 6 -1.67 17.90 4.70
C ILE A 6 -1.50 18.53 3.33
N VAL A 7 -0.24 18.76 2.93
CA VAL A 7 0.10 19.46 1.68
C VAL A 7 0.22 18.54 0.46
N GLY A 8 0.27 17.22 0.68
CA GLY A 8 0.46 16.26 -0.42
C GLY A 8 0.71 14.84 0.06
N VAL A 9 0.91 13.94 -0.91
CA VAL A 9 1.18 12.51 -0.72
C VAL A 9 2.46 12.15 -1.44
N ASN A 10 3.37 11.49 -0.72
CA ASN A 10 4.53 10.87 -1.33
C ASN A 10 4.10 9.50 -1.90
N PHE A 11 4.00 9.42 -3.21
CA PHE A 11 3.78 8.16 -3.91
C PHE A 11 5.12 7.55 -4.26
N ALA A 12 5.38 6.35 -3.76
CA ALA A 12 6.61 5.63 -4.05
C ALA A 12 6.34 4.15 -4.30
N GLU A 13 7.01 3.63 -5.32
CA GLU A 13 6.91 2.25 -5.77
C GLU A 13 8.30 1.59 -5.69
N SER A 14 8.31 0.29 -5.44
CA SER A 14 9.53 -0.49 -5.34
C SER A 14 9.19 -1.95 -5.63
N SER A 15 10.11 -2.65 -6.29
CA SER A 15 9.96 -4.08 -6.57
C SER A 15 10.19 -4.96 -5.34
N ASP A 16 10.74 -4.41 -4.26
CA ASP A 16 11.05 -5.14 -3.03
C ASP A 16 10.85 -4.23 -1.81
N ILE A 17 9.88 -4.56 -0.96
CA ILE A 17 9.45 -3.75 0.18
C ILE A 17 9.32 -4.62 1.42
N ILE A 18 9.85 -4.14 2.56
CA ILE A 18 9.57 -4.70 3.88
C ILE A 18 8.69 -3.72 4.66
N ILE A 19 7.50 -4.16 5.07
CA ILE A 19 6.56 -3.40 5.91
C ILE A 19 6.58 -3.98 7.34
N HIS A 20 6.97 -3.15 8.30
CA HIS A 20 6.97 -3.48 9.72
C HIS A 20 5.67 -3.01 10.36
N MET A 21 4.98 -3.92 11.05
CA MET A 21 3.71 -3.65 11.74
C MET A 21 3.93 -3.67 13.26
N LYS A 22 3.28 -2.76 13.99
CA LYS A 22 3.24 -2.75 15.46
C LYS A 22 1.83 -2.38 15.92
N ASN A 23 1.24 -3.19 16.81
CA ASN A 23 -0.11 -2.98 17.34
C ASN A 23 -1.18 -2.76 16.25
N GLY A 24 -1.11 -3.55 15.17
CA GLY A 24 -2.05 -3.47 14.05
C GLY A 24 -1.86 -2.28 13.10
N GLN A 25 -0.83 -1.45 13.30
CA GLN A 25 -0.55 -0.28 12.48
C GLN A 25 0.81 -0.40 11.81
N VAL A 26 0.94 0.24 10.63
CA VAL A 26 2.23 0.36 9.94
C VAL A 26 3.17 1.20 10.80
N ASN A 27 4.32 0.64 11.15
CA ASN A 27 5.35 1.30 11.94
C ASN A 27 6.49 1.83 11.06
N ARG A 28 6.91 1.05 10.06
CA ARG A 28 8.04 1.38 9.19
C ARG A 28 7.91 0.67 7.85
N ILE A 29 8.33 1.35 6.78
CA ILE A 29 8.43 0.79 5.43
C ILE A 29 9.89 0.93 4.96
N ASN A 30 10.49 -0.16 4.51
CA ASN A 30 11.80 -0.17 3.86
C ASN A 30 11.62 -0.49 2.37
N MET A 31 12.01 0.42 1.48
CA MET A 31 12.06 0.18 0.03
C MET A 31 13.47 -0.25 -0.34
N ILE A 32 13.62 -1.47 -0.86
CA ILE A 32 14.92 -2.14 -1.02
C ILE A 32 15.45 -2.00 -2.45
N LYS A 33 14.59 -2.08 -3.47
CA LYS A 33 15.01 -2.05 -4.89
C LYS A 33 14.23 -1.04 -5.72
N GLN A 34 14.97 -0.30 -6.54
CA GLN A 34 14.44 0.64 -7.53
C GLN A 34 13.36 1.58 -6.96
N PRO A 35 13.61 2.29 -5.85
CA PRO A 35 12.63 3.22 -5.33
C PRO A 35 12.49 4.41 -6.29
N THR A 36 11.33 4.54 -6.92
CA THR A 36 10.89 5.78 -7.57
C THR A 36 9.87 6.44 -6.66
N GLY A 37 10.02 7.74 -6.42
CA GLY A 37 9.15 8.51 -5.52
C GLY A 37 8.78 9.85 -6.15
N THR A 38 7.49 10.17 -6.14
CA THR A 38 6.96 11.47 -6.61
C THR A 38 6.02 12.03 -5.54
N LEU A 39 6.22 13.30 -5.18
CA LEU A 39 5.32 14.02 -4.30
C LEU A 39 4.19 14.62 -5.15
N PHE A 40 2.96 14.20 -4.89
CA PHE A 40 1.77 14.75 -5.52
C PHE A 40 1.01 15.66 -4.55
N PRO A 41 0.50 16.82 -5.00
CA PRO A 41 -0.58 17.50 -4.29
C PRO A 41 -1.78 16.55 -4.10
N LEU A 42 -2.49 16.67 -2.98
CA LEU A 42 -3.60 15.76 -2.65
C LEU A 42 -4.70 15.73 -3.73
N GLU A 43 -4.97 16.87 -4.35
CA GLU A 43 -6.00 17.03 -5.38
C GLU A 43 -5.64 16.35 -6.71
N GLU A 44 -4.36 16.14 -6.96
CA GLU A 44 -3.84 15.58 -8.21
C GLU A 44 -3.65 14.06 -8.16
N PHE A 45 -3.60 13.49 -6.95
CA PHE A 45 -3.36 12.07 -6.76
C PHE A 45 -4.61 11.23 -7.06
N LYS A 46 -4.61 10.57 -8.22
CA LYS A 46 -5.76 9.75 -8.69
C LYS A 46 -5.56 8.24 -8.54
N GLU A 47 -4.31 7.78 -8.43
CA GLU A 47 -3.98 6.35 -8.47
C GLU A 47 -3.89 5.74 -7.06
N THR A 48 -4.93 5.04 -6.62
CA THR A 48 -4.94 4.37 -5.31
C THR A 48 -4.36 2.95 -5.33
N LYS A 49 -3.96 2.46 -6.51
CA LYS A 49 -3.57 1.07 -6.78
C LYS A 49 -2.41 1.05 -7.76
N LEU A 50 -1.60 -0.01 -7.70
CA LEU A 50 -0.55 -0.24 -8.70
C LEU A 50 -1.14 -0.43 -10.09
N LYS A 51 -0.37 -0.05 -11.12
CA LYS A 51 -0.72 -0.33 -12.51
C LYS A 51 -1.03 -1.82 -12.69
N ASP A 52 -2.10 -2.12 -13.42
CA ASP A 52 -2.58 -3.47 -13.70
C ASP A 52 -3.01 -4.29 -12.46
N PHE A 53 -3.11 -3.66 -11.29
CA PHE A 53 -3.60 -4.32 -10.09
C PHE A 53 -5.06 -4.78 -10.27
N GLN A 54 -5.31 -6.07 -10.06
CA GLN A 54 -6.64 -6.67 -10.08
C GLN A 54 -7.02 -7.17 -8.69
N TRP A 55 -8.17 -6.69 -8.17
CA TRP A 55 -8.71 -7.18 -6.90
C TRP A 55 -9.54 -8.46 -7.14
N LEU A 56 -8.93 -9.62 -6.97
CA LEU A 56 -9.56 -10.94 -7.20
C LEU A 56 -10.41 -11.38 -5.99
N ASP A 57 -11.44 -10.61 -5.64
CA ASP A 57 -12.24 -10.86 -4.42
C ASP A 57 -12.92 -12.24 -4.40
N HIS A 58 -13.23 -12.78 -5.58
CA HIS A 58 -13.82 -14.10 -5.74
C HIS A 58 -12.89 -15.23 -5.28
N LEU A 59 -11.57 -15.00 -5.27
CA LEU A 59 -10.57 -15.96 -4.76
C LEU A 59 -10.29 -15.77 -3.25
N ARG A 60 -10.91 -14.78 -2.60
CA ARG A 60 -10.64 -14.49 -1.19
C ARG A 60 -11.12 -15.63 -0.29
N PRO A 61 -10.23 -16.26 0.51
CA PRO A 61 -10.60 -17.28 1.48
C PRO A 61 -11.64 -16.72 2.47
N LYS A 62 -12.77 -17.40 2.63
CA LYS A 62 -13.86 -16.98 3.54
C LYS A 62 -13.68 -17.50 4.97
N SER A 63 -12.76 -18.44 5.18
CA SER A 63 -12.38 -18.99 6.48
C SER A 63 -10.88 -19.26 6.52
N LYS A 64 -10.33 -19.50 7.71
CA LYS A 64 -8.92 -19.91 7.86
C LYS A 64 -8.64 -21.22 7.14
N ASP A 65 -9.57 -22.16 7.20
CA ASP A 65 -9.40 -23.49 6.60
C ASP A 65 -9.39 -23.44 5.06
N ALA A 66 -10.05 -22.45 4.47
CA ALA A 66 -10.11 -22.26 3.02
C ALA A 66 -8.74 -21.96 2.37
N ILE A 67 -7.68 -21.67 3.15
CA ILE A 67 -6.33 -21.52 2.59
C ILE A 67 -5.65 -22.86 2.28
N PHE A 68 -6.18 -23.97 2.82
CA PHE A 68 -5.62 -25.31 2.66
C PHE A 68 -6.35 -26.13 1.59
N VAL A 69 -7.54 -25.71 1.17
CA VAL A 69 -8.38 -26.43 0.21
C VAL A 69 -8.72 -25.48 -0.94
N TRP A 70 -8.10 -25.69 -2.10
CA TRP A 70 -8.42 -24.98 -3.33
C TRP A 70 -9.70 -25.58 -3.94
N GLN A 71 -10.66 -24.73 -4.31
CA GLN A 71 -11.86 -25.09 -5.09
C GLN A 71 -11.70 -24.67 -6.53
#